data_AF-A0A838XLD6-F1
#
_entry.id   AF-A0A838XLD6-F1
#
_cell.length_a   1.000
_cell.length_b   1.000
_cell.length_c   1.000
_cell.angle_alpha   90.00
_cell.angle_beta   90.00
_cell.angle_gamma   90.00
#
_symmetry.space_group_name_H-M   'P 1'
#
loop_
_entity.id
_entity.type
_entity.pdbx_description
1 polymer ?
#
loop_
_entity_poly.entity_id
_entity_poly.type
_entity_poly.pdbx_seq_one_letter_code
_entity_poly.pdbx_strand_id
1 'polypeptide(L)' 'MRGWKTLVLNGLAAGAALLLECLHYLAGVDWTSHLGPQAALWVVIAFNLGNILLRHVTDGPAGWRRQGEGR' A
#
# COMPACT_ATOMS: atom_id res chain seq x y z
N MET A 1 21.86 -22.00 2.11
CA MET A 1 20.82 -20.96 2.16
C MET A 1 20.49 -20.57 0.72
N ARG A 2 19.27 -20.83 0.24
CA ARG A 2 18.89 -20.60 -1.18
C ARG A 2 18.91 -19.09 -1.47
N GLY A 3 19.77 -18.62 -2.38
CA GLY A 3 20.02 -17.19 -2.66
C GLY A 3 18.78 -16.33 -2.92
N TRP A 4 17.68 -16.95 -3.34
CA TRP A 4 16.35 -16.34 -3.40
C TRP A 4 15.91 -15.67 -2.09
N LYS A 5 16.13 -16.31 -0.93
CA LYS A 5 15.71 -15.75 0.37
C LYS A 5 16.45 -14.45 0.67
N THR A 6 17.75 -14.40 0.35
CA THR A 6 18.58 -13.20 0.52
C THR A 6 18.17 -12.09 -0.44
N LEU A 7 17.87 -12.44 -1.70
CA LEU A 7 17.36 -11.48 -2.68
C LEU A 7 16.06 -10.83 -2.20
N VAL A 8 15.11 -11.63 -1.70
CA VAL A 8 13.83 -11.11 -1.17
C VAL A 8 14.07 -10.21 0.04
N LEU A 9 14.88 -10.63 1.00
CA LEU A 9 15.16 -9.82 2.20
C LEU A 9 15.82 -8.48 1.84
N ASN A 10 16.81 -8.50 0.96
CA ASN A 10 17.49 -7.28 0.51
C ASN A 10 16.56 -6.38 -0.31
N GLY A 11 15.73 -6.97 -1.17
CA GLY A 11 14.73 -6.23 -1.94
C GLY A 11 13.69 -5.57 -1.04
N LEU A 12 13.21 -6.26 0.00
CA LEU A 12 12.30 -5.69 0.99
C LEU A 12 12.97 -4.58 1.82
N ALA A 13 14.23 -4.76 2.23
CA ALA A 13 14.94 -3.74 2.99
C ALA A 13 15.16 -2.46 2.16
N ALA A 14 15.64 -2.60 0.92
CA ALA A 14 15.80 -1.47 0.01
C ALA A 14 14.46 -0.81 -0.34
N GLY A 15 13.43 -1.62 -0.61
CA GLY A 15 12.08 -1.13 -0.88
C GLY A 15 11.48 -0.38 0.31
N ALA A 16 11.69 -0.87 1.54
CA ALA A 16 11.24 -0.19 2.75
C ALA A 16 11.93 1.16 2.94
N ALA A 17 13.24 1.25 2.70
CA ALA A 17 13.98 2.51 2.77
C ALA A 17 13.45 3.54 1.76
N LEU A 18 13.23 3.13 0.50
CA LEU A 18 12.65 4.00 -0.52
C LEU A 18 11.22 4.43 -0.16
N LEU A 19 10.41 3.51 0.37
CA LEU A 19 9.05 3.83 0.80
C LEU A 19 9.04 4.85 1.94
N LEU A 20 9.91 4.70 2.94
CA LEU A 20 10.03 5.64 4.04
C LEU A 20 10.43 7.04 3.55
N GLU A 21 11.33 7.13 2.59
CA GLU A 21 11.73 8.40 1.99
C GLU A 21 10.56 9.08 1.26
N CYS A 22 9.81 8.32 0.44
CA CYS A 22 8.61 8.84 -0.20
C CYS A 22 7.57 9.33 0.82
N LEU A 23 7.36 8.57 1.90
CA LEU A 23 6.45 8.97 2.98
C LEU A 23 6.94 10.22 3.71
N HIS A 24 8.24 10.37 3.90
CA HIS A 24 8.84 11.57 4.49
C HIS A 24 8.53 12.81 3.64
N TYR A 25 8.72 12.73 2.32
CA TYR A 25 8.38 13.82 1.41
C TYR A 25 6.87 14.11 1.39
N LEU A 26 6.02 13.08 1.37
CA LEU A 26 4.56 13.26 1.41
C LEU A 26 4.09 13.89 2.73
N ALA A 27 4.72 13.56 3.86
CA ALA A 27 4.37 14.12 5.16
C ALA A 27 4.70 15.62 5.26
N GLY A 28 5.71 16.09 4.52
CA GLY A 28 6.06 17.50 4.46
C GLY A 28 5.11 18.35 3.60
N VAL A 29 4.20 17.73 2.84
CA VAL A 29 3.23 18.46 2.01
C VAL A 29 2.08 18.96 2.87
N ASP A 30 1.75 20.25 2.74
CA ASP A 30 0.52 20.80 3.29
C ASP A 30 -0.68 20.38 2.43
N TRP A 31 -1.23 19.21 2.75
CA TRP A 31 -2.41 18.66 2.09
C TRP A 31 -3.65 19.54 2.27
N THR A 32 -3.74 20.33 3.33
CA THR A 32 -4.94 21.11 3.60
C THR A 32 -5.08 22.30 2.64
N SER A 33 -3.97 22.85 2.17
CA SER A 33 -3.98 23.89 1.13
C SER A 33 -4.18 23.34 -0.28
N HIS A 34 -3.73 22.11 -0.55
CA HIS A 34 -3.82 21.50 -1.88
C HIS A 34 -5.10 20.68 -2.10
N LEU A 35 -5.67 20.14 -1.02
CA LEU A 35 -6.84 19.26 -1.03
C LEU A 35 -7.89 19.82 -0.07
N GLY A 36 -8.72 20.71 -0.61
CA GLY A 36 -9.89 21.20 0.12
C GLY A 36 -10.82 20.07 0.56
N PRO A 37 -11.67 20.29 1.60
CA PRO A 37 -12.45 19.22 2.25
C PRO A 37 -13.31 18.39 1.29
N GLN A 38 -13.87 19.02 0.26
CA GLN A 38 -14.69 18.33 -0.75
C GLN A 38 -13.84 17.46 -1.68
N ALA A 39 -12.66 17.92 -2.09
CA ALA A 39 -11.76 17.14 -2.95
C ALA A 39 -11.17 15.94 -2.20
N ALA A 40 -10.86 16.10 -0.90
CA ALA A 40 -10.39 15.01 -0.05
C ALA A 40 -11.42 13.86 0.01
N LEU A 41 -12.72 14.17 0.11
CA LEU A 41 -13.79 13.18 0.07
C LEU A 41 -13.76 12.37 -1.24
N TRP A 42 -13.62 13.05 -2.37
CA TRP A 42 -13.56 12.39 -3.68
C TRP A 42 -12.33 11.50 -3.84
N VAL A 43 -11.17 11.91 -3.31
CA VAL A 43 -9.97 11.05 -3.28
C VAL A 43 -10.24 9.77 -2.49
N VAL A 44 -10.85 9.88 -1.30
CA VAL A 44 -11.20 8.70 -0.49
C VAL A 44 -12.16 7.78 -1.24
N ILE A 45 -13.18 8.33 -1.91
CA ILE A 45 -14.12 7.54 -2.73
C ILE A 45 -13.39 6.84 -3.87
N ALA A 46 -12.53 7.56 -4.61
CA ALA A 46 -11.77 7.01 -5.73
C ALA A 46 -10.85 5.85 -5.28
N PHE A 47 -10.16 6.01 -4.14
CA PHE A 47 -9.34 4.95 -3.56
C PHE A 47 -10.17 3.70 -3.19
N ASN A 48 -11.35 3.91 -2.58
CA ASN A 48 -12.23 2.79 -2.24
C ASN A 48 -12.80 2.10 -3.48
N LEU A 49 -13.16 2.84 -4.52
CA LEU A 49 -13.62 2.27 -5.78
C LEU A 49 -12.50 1.48 -6.47
N GLY A 50 -11.28 2.02 -6.48
CA GLY A 50 -10.09 1.31 -6.94
C GLY A 50 -9.88 -0.01 -6.20
N ASN A 51 -10.06 -0.01 -4.87
CA ASN A 51 -9.96 -1.23 -4.06
C ASN A 51 -11.05 -2.27 -4.41
N ILE A 52 -12.29 -1.82 -4.68
CA ILE A 52 -13.37 -2.70 -5.15
C ILE A 52 -13.00 -3.30 -6.51
N LEU A 53 -12.52 -2.48 -7.45
CA LEU A 53 -12.11 -2.94 -8.78
C LEU A 53 -10.95 -3.93 -8.69
N LEU A 54 -9.96 -3.64 -7.84
CA LEU A 54 -8.83 -4.53 -7.60
C LEU A 54 -9.33 -5.90 -7.16
N ARG A 55 -10.32 -5.94 -6.26
CA ARG A 55 -10.93 -7.18 -5.79
C ARG A 55 -11.68 -7.97 -6.85
N HIS A 56 -12.13 -7.32 -7.93
CA HIS A 56 -12.75 -8.01 -9.07
C HIS A 56 -11.72 -8.60 -10.03
N VAL A 57 -10.50 -8.07 -10.06
CA VAL A 57 -9.42 -8.55 -10.95
C VAL A 57 -8.40 -9.46 -10.24
N THR A 58 -8.41 -9.51 -8.91
CA THR A 58 -7.55 -10.40 -8.13
C THR A 58 -8.30 -11.63 -7.64
N ASP A 59 -7.88 -12.82 -8.07
CA ASP A 59 -8.36 -14.09 -7.54
C ASP A 59 -7.51 -14.53 -6.33
N GLY A 60 -8.17 -14.68 -5.18
CA GLY A 60 -7.55 -15.18 -3.96
C GLY A 60 -8.12 -14.53 -2.69
N PRO A 61 -8.01 -15.20 -1.53
CA PRO A 61 -8.40 -14.60 -0.28
C PRO A 61 -7.55 -13.34 -0.05
N ALA A 62 -8.19 -12.24 0.33
CA ALA A 62 -7.48 -11.04 0.76
C ALA A 62 -6.39 -11.43 1.76
N GLY A 63 -5.15 -10.93 1.60
CA GLY A 63 -3.95 -11.50 2.24
C GLY A 63 -4.03 -11.69 3.76
N TRP A 64 -4.90 -10.95 4.45
CA TRP A 64 -5.21 -11.11 5.88
C TRP A 64 -5.96 -12.40 6.24
N ARG A 65 -6.71 -13.00 5.31
CA ARG A 65 -7.41 -14.29 5.54
C ARG A 65 -6.47 -15.49 5.59
N ARG A 66 -5.29 -15.42 4.98
CA ARG A 66 -4.36 -16.56 4.93
C ARG A 66 -3.67 -16.86 6.27
N GLN A 67 -3.81 -15.97 7.25
CA GLN A 67 -3.33 -16.20 8.63
C GLN A 67 -4.38 -16.87 9.55
N GLY A 68 -5.60 -17.14 9.05
CA GLY A 68 -6.68 -17.71 9.87
C GLY A 68 -6.86 -19.24 9.77
N GLU A 69 -6.28 -19.91 8.76
CA GLU A 69 -6.46 -21.35 8.50
C GLU A 69 -5.23 -22.16 8.89
N GLY A 70 -4.65 -21.83 10.04
CA GLY A 70 -3.50 -22.50 10.63
C GLY A 70 -3.77 -22.99 12.05
N ARG A 71 -4.97 -23.51 12.32
CA ARG A 71 -5.28 -24.38 13.48
C ARG A 71 -6.40 -25.34 13.12
#